data_AF-A0A270NT93-F1
#
_entry.id   AF-A0A270NT93-F1
#
_cell.length_a   1.000
_cell.length_b   1.000
_cell.length_c   1.000
_cell.angle_alpha   90.00
_cell.angle_beta   90.00
_cell.angle_gamma   90.00
#
_symmetry.space_group_name_H-M   'P 1'
#
loop_
_entity.id
_entity.type
_entity.pdbx_description
1 polymer ?
#
loop_
_entity_poly.entity_id
_entity_poly.type
_entity_poly.pdbx_seq_one_letter_code
_entity_poly.pdbx_strand_id
1 'polypeptide(L)' 'MIRTSLLAAALALAGAAAPAFATQVDTAAPPTVILVHGAFADGSSWSKVLTTLHDWKVPAVAVQNPLTSLADDVAATR' A
#
# COMPACT_ATOMS: atom_id res chain seq x y z
N MET A 1 42.15 53.74 -6.45
CA MET A 1 41.99 52.84 -5.28
C MET A 1 40.55 52.37 -5.28
N ILE A 2 40.36 51.06 -5.45
CA ILE A 2 39.11 50.38 -5.78
C ILE A 2 38.18 50.37 -4.55
N ARG A 3 36.92 50.75 -4.70
CA ARG A 3 35.86 50.42 -3.73
C ARG A 3 34.72 49.75 -4.48
N THR A 4 34.75 48.43 -4.34
CA THR A 4 34.00 47.39 -5.04
C THR A 4 32.52 47.44 -4.67
N SER A 5 31.65 47.56 -5.68
CA SER A 5 30.20 47.41 -5.57
C SER A 5 29.85 45.93 -5.35
N LEU A 6 29.10 45.61 -4.30
CA LEU A 6 28.57 44.26 -4.07
C LEU A 6 27.18 44.15 -4.73
N LEU A 7 27.13 43.51 -5.90
CA LEU A 7 25.89 42.98 -6.46
C LEU A 7 25.50 41.74 -5.65
N ALA A 8 24.39 41.81 -4.92
CA ALA A 8 23.78 40.64 -4.30
C ALA A 8 23.06 39.84 -5.39
N ALA A 9 23.65 38.72 -5.81
CA ALA A 9 22.97 37.74 -6.66
C ALA A 9 21.93 37.00 -5.81
N ALA A 10 20.65 37.32 -5.99
CA ALA A 10 19.55 36.56 -5.41
C ALA A 10 19.43 35.22 -6.15
N LEU A 11 19.93 34.16 -5.50
CA LEU A 11 19.81 32.79 -5.98
C LEU A 11 18.35 32.34 -5.82
N ALA A 12 17.60 32.32 -6.92
CA ALA A 12 16.24 31.81 -6.96
C ALA A 12 16.26 30.29 -6.69
N LEU A 13 15.84 29.90 -5.49
CA LEU A 13 15.66 28.50 -5.11
C LEU A 13 14.38 27.97 -5.76
N ALA A 14 14.46 27.50 -7.00
CA ALA A 14 13.38 26.77 -7.65
C ALA A 14 13.21 25.41 -6.95
N GLY A 15 12.27 25.35 -6.00
CA GLY A 15 11.86 24.09 -5.38
C GLY A 15 11.26 23.17 -6.43
N ALA A 16 11.98 22.09 -6.77
CA ALA A 16 11.44 21.02 -7.59
C ALA A 16 10.32 20.34 -6.80
N ALA A 17 9.06 20.64 -7.14
CA ALA A 17 7.93 19.86 -6.68
C ALA A 17 8.09 18.44 -7.25
N ALA A 18 8.39 17.48 -6.39
CA ALA A 18 8.37 16.08 -6.78
C ALA A 18 6.96 15.74 -7.31
N PRO A 19 6.83 14.92 -8.36
CA PRO A 19 5.53 14.51 -8.83
C PRO A 19 4.86 13.72 -7.70
N ALA A 20 3.80 14.27 -7.14
CA ALA A 20 2.90 13.51 -6.31
C ALA A 20 2.18 12.52 -7.23
N PHE A 21 2.61 11.26 -7.22
CA PHE A 21 1.85 10.17 -7.81
C PHE A 21 0.57 10.02 -6.98
N ALA A 22 -0.48 10.73 -7.37
CA ALA A 22 -1.81 10.45 -6.87
C ALA A 22 -2.23 9.09 -7.44
N THR A 23 -2.34 8.07 -6.60
CA THR A 23 -2.91 6.79 -6.98
C THR A 23 -4.35 7.04 -7.41
N GLN A 24 -4.60 7.04 -8.72
CA GLN A 24 -5.95 7.15 -9.24
C GLN A 24 -6.66 5.84 -8.93
N VAL A 25 -7.38 5.81 -7.80
CA VAL A 25 -8.27 4.70 -7.46
C VAL A 25 -9.42 4.76 -8.45
N ASP A 26 -9.45 3.82 -9.38
CA ASP A 26 -10.61 3.62 -10.24
C ASP A 26 -11.78 3.14 -9.36
N THR A 27 -12.68 4.05 -9.04
CA THR A 27 -13.87 3.74 -8.23
C THR A 27 -14.85 2.81 -8.96
N ALA A 28 -14.66 2.57 -10.26
CA ALA A 28 -15.44 1.61 -11.03
C ALA A 28 -14.86 0.19 -10.94
N ALA A 29 -13.59 0.02 -10.56
CA ALA A 29 -12.99 -1.30 -10.39
C ALA A 29 -13.49 -1.97 -9.10
N PRO A 30 -13.75 -3.29 -9.11
CA PRO A 30 -14.15 -4.01 -7.90
C PRO A 30 -13.04 -3.95 -6.85
N PRO A 31 -13.38 -3.81 -5.55
CA PRO A 31 -12.39 -3.82 -4.48
C PRO A 31 -11.69 -5.17 -4.40
N THR A 32 -10.46 -5.16 -3.89
CA THR A 32 -9.76 -6.41 -3.54
C THR A 32 -10.25 -6.92 -2.20
N VAL A 33 -10.68 -8.17 -2.17
CA VAL A 33 -11.15 -8.85 -0.95
C VAL A 33 -9.98 -9.58 -0.29
N ILE A 34 -9.70 -9.24 0.97
CA ILE A 34 -8.72 -9.93 1.79
C ILE A 34 -9.47 -10.83 2.78
N LEU A 35 -9.26 -12.14 2.66
CA LEU A 35 -9.87 -13.15 3.52
C LEU A 35 -8.84 -13.56 4.59
N VAL A 36 -9.15 -13.24 5.85
CA VAL A 36 -8.33 -13.62 7.02
C VAL A 36 -9.08 -14.70 7.78
N HIS A 37 -8.38 -15.76 8.18
CA HIS A 37 -8.99 -16.85 8.94
C HIS A 37 -9.20 -16.44 10.42
N GLY A 38 -10.08 -17.16 11.12
CA GLY A 38 -10.26 -17.02 12.56
C GLY A 38 -9.24 -17.83 13.37
N ALA A 39 -9.42 -17.84 14.69
CA ALA A 39 -8.62 -18.68 15.58
C ALA A 39 -8.74 -20.17 15.21
N PHE A 40 -7.62 -20.91 15.27
CA PHE A 40 -7.52 -22.36 15.01
C PHE A 40 -7.80 -22.83 13.58
N ALA A 41 -7.89 -21.90 12.61
CA ALA A 41 -8.04 -22.19 11.19
C ALA A 41 -6.84 -21.66 10.40
N ASP A 42 -6.79 -21.95 9.10
CA ASP A 42 -5.84 -21.35 8.16
C ASP A 42 -6.57 -20.82 6.91
N GLY A 43 -5.84 -20.18 5.99
CA GLY A 43 -6.40 -19.61 4.76
C GLY A 43 -7.06 -20.60 3.80
N SER A 44 -6.77 -21.91 3.90
CA SER A 44 -7.41 -22.95 3.07
C SER A 44 -8.91 -23.10 3.35
N SER A 45 -9.36 -22.67 4.54
CA SER A 45 -10.77 -22.60 4.93
C SER A 45 -11.61 -21.77 3.95
N TRP A 46 -10.97 -20.86 3.22
CA TRP A 46 -11.60 -19.97 2.26
C TRP A 46 -11.62 -20.48 0.81
N SER A 47 -11.13 -21.70 0.53
CA SER A 47 -10.96 -22.20 -0.85
C SER A 47 -12.23 -22.05 -1.71
N LYS A 48 -13.41 -22.43 -1.18
CA LYS A 48 -14.69 -22.29 -1.89
C LYS A 48 -15.09 -20.84 -2.16
N VAL A 49 -14.83 -19.95 -1.19
CA VAL A 49 -15.13 -18.52 -1.29
C VAL A 49 -14.21 -17.86 -2.32
N LEU A 50 -12.92 -18.20 -2.29
CA LEU A 50 -11.94 -17.76 -3.29
C LEU A 50 -12.39 -18.11 -4.72
N THR A 51 -12.77 -19.38 -4.95
CA THR A 51 -13.30 -19.80 -6.27
C THR A 51 -14.49 -18.95 -6.69
N THR A 52 -15.45 -18.72 -5.79
CA THR A 52 -16.66 -17.94 -6.09
C THR A 52 -16.33 -16.48 -6.44
N LEU A 53 -15.42 -15.84 -5.69
CA LEU A 53 -15.01 -14.46 -5.96
C LEU A 53 -14.25 -14.34 -7.29
N HIS A 54 -13.37 -15.30 -7.60
CA HIS A 54 -12.66 -15.34 -8.87
C HIS A 54 -13.60 -15.55 -10.07
N ASP A 55 -14.63 -16.40 -9.91
CA ASP A 55 -15.68 -16.58 -10.93
C ASP A 55 -16.41 -15.27 -11.22
N TRP A 56 -16.66 -14.46 -10.18
CA TRP A 56 -17.26 -13.13 -10.29
C TRP A 56 -16.30 -12.03 -10.74
N LYS A 57 -15.05 -12.37 -11.08
CA LYS A 57 -14.00 -11.41 -11.45
C LYS A 57 -13.71 -10.38 -10.33
N VAL A 58 -13.93 -10.76 -9.08
CA VAL A 58 -13.56 -9.98 -7.91
C VAL A 58 -12.15 -10.40 -7.46
N PRO A 59 -11.18 -9.47 -7.40
CA PRO A 59 -9.85 -9.77 -6.89
C PRO A 59 -9.94 -10.23 -5.44
N ALA A 60 -9.36 -11.39 -5.12
CA ALA A 60 -9.42 -11.94 -3.78
C ALA A 60 -8.15 -12.71 -3.42
N VAL A 61 -7.71 -12.57 -2.16
CA VAL A 61 -6.55 -13.27 -1.59
C VAL A 61 -6.92 -13.79 -0.21
N ALA A 62 -6.59 -15.05 0.07
CA ALA A 62 -6.62 -15.59 1.44
C ALA A 62 -5.23 -15.45 2.06
N VAL A 63 -5.16 -14.73 3.19
CA VAL A 63 -3.91 -14.50 3.92
C VAL A 63 -3.61 -15.72 4.79
N GLN A 64 -2.33 -16.08 4.88
CA GLN A 64 -1.84 -17.07 5.82
C GLN A 64 -1.10 -16.36 6.96
N ASN A 65 -1.80 -16.17 8.07
CA ASN A 65 -1.17 -15.68 9.29
C ASN A 65 -0.47 -16.84 10.01
N PRO A 66 0.62 -16.58 10.76
CA PRO A 66 1.25 -17.59 11.59
C PRO A 66 0.25 -18.28 12.54
N LEU A 67 0.44 -19.57 12.79
CA LEU A 67 -0.36 -20.31 13.78
C LEU A 67 0.43 -20.55 15.08
N THR A 68 1.37 -19.65 15.38
CA THR A 68 2.36 -19.81 16.45
C THR A 68 2.08 -18.91 17.66
N SER A 69 1.79 -17.62 17.46
CA SER A 69 1.44 -16.69 18.54
C SER A 69 0.79 -15.41 18.03
N LEU A 70 0.06 -14.70 18.89
CA LEU A 70 -0.50 -13.37 18.58
C LEU A 70 0.60 -12.35 18.23
N ALA A 71 1.77 -12.43 18.85
CA ALA A 71 2.88 -11.53 18.55
C ALA A 71 3.42 -11.75 17.13
N ASP A 72 3.48 -13.00 16.68
CA ASP A 72 3.87 -13.35 15.31
C ASP A 72 2.81 -12.90 14.30
N ASP A 73 1.52 -13.03 14.64
CA ASP A 73 0.42 -12.50 13.80
C ASP A 73 0.53 -10.99 13.62
N VAL A 74 0.79 -10.25 14.70
CA VAL A 74 1.00 -8.80 14.64
C VAL A 74 2.23 -8.46 13.80
N ALA A 75 3.32 -9.21 13.95
CA ALA A 75 4.54 -9.00 13.17
C ALA A 75 4.32 -9.26 11.67
N ALA A 76 3.51 -10.26 11.30
CA ALA A 76 3.18 -10.59 9.92
C ALA A 76 2.36 -9.52 9.17
N THR A 77 1.80 -8.53 9.89
CA THR A 77 0.99 -7.45 9.30
C THR A 77 1.75 -6.14 9.05
N ARG A 78 3.06 -6.09 9.32
CA ARG A 78 3.92 -4.91 9.14
C ARG A 78 4.69 -4.95 7.83
#